data_AF-A0A3P8VUG6-F1
#
_entry.id   AF-A0A3P8VUG6-F1
#
_cell.length_a   1.000
_cell.length_b   1.000
_cell.length_c   1.000
_cell.angle_alpha   90.00
_cell.angle_beta   90.00
_cell.angle_gamma   90.00
#
_symmetry.space_group_name_H-M   'P 1'
#
loop_
_entity.id
_entity.type
_entity.pdbx_description
1 polymer ?
#
loop_
_entity_poly.entity_id
_entity_poly.type
_entity_poly.pdbx_seq_one_letter_code
_entity_poly.pdbx_strand_id
1 'polypeptide(L)'
;LQTLTLFTLAGELHSYSEVCEALSTLEVALGFLSMTGGDAHMQLSYYLEKDLQMGDQIAPHVLKALSMCCLQHCVALWQLLSSLKSENMLRLRRDPFVDVSEKYKEPLSEEQKRLLTGFFSKSSADAFLLEMHEFLLLVLKKPKALDTFKPNWLKITLVSYIESKDMNVSPDVEELFPEEICLSHYVEAWKFIIASKQERGQ
;
A
#
# COMPACT_ATOMS: atom_id res chain seq x y z
N LEU A 1 0.44 -4.50 15.58
CA LEU A 1 -0.20 -5.58 14.79
C LEU A 1 0.86 -6.59 14.38
N GLN A 2 0.60 -7.89 14.56
CA GLN A 2 1.37 -8.87 13.81
C GLN A 2 0.94 -8.75 12.35
N THR A 3 1.88 -8.51 11.45
CA THR A 3 1.72 -8.50 9.99
C THR A 3 0.85 -9.66 9.48
N LEU A 4 0.87 -10.79 10.20
CA LEU A 4 0.02 -11.96 10.01
C LEU A 4 -1.48 -11.65 10.00
N THR A 5 -2.01 -10.85 10.94
CA THR A 5 -3.46 -10.57 11.02
C THR A 5 -3.96 -9.74 9.83
N LEU A 6 -3.12 -8.83 9.33
CA LEU A 6 -3.42 -8.03 8.14
C LEU A 6 -3.44 -8.91 6.87
N PHE A 7 -2.49 -9.83 6.74
CA PHE A 7 -2.49 -10.77 5.61
C PHE A 7 -3.63 -11.79 5.67
N THR A 8 -4.02 -12.24 6.87
CA THR A 8 -5.23 -13.06 7.04
C THR A 8 -6.48 -12.30 6.58
N LEU A 9 -6.58 -10.99 6.88
CA LEU A 9 -7.67 -10.14 6.40
C LEU A 9 -7.70 -10.05 4.88
N ALA A 10 -6.55 -9.81 4.24
CA ALA A 10 -6.48 -9.80 2.78
C ALA A 10 -6.95 -11.13 2.16
N GLY A 11 -6.69 -12.27 2.81
CA GLY A 11 -7.17 -13.58 2.39
C GLY A 11 -8.69 -13.75 2.43
N GLU A 12 -9.40 -13.00 3.27
CA GLU A 12 -10.88 -13.04 3.34
C GLU A 12 -11.56 -12.23 2.22
N LEU A 13 -10.84 -11.31 1.58
CA LEU A 13 -11.34 -10.43 0.51
C LEU A 13 -10.94 -10.99 -0.86
N HIS A 14 -11.85 -11.71 -1.50
CA HIS A 14 -11.53 -12.53 -2.68
C HIS A 14 -11.73 -11.79 -4.01
N SER A 15 -12.54 -10.73 -4.01
CA SER A 15 -12.91 -9.97 -5.19
C SER A 15 -12.48 -8.50 -5.12
N TYR A 16 -12.29 -7.89 -6.30
CA TYR A 16 -11.98 -6.47 -6.42
C TYR A 16 -13.05 -5.57 -5.76
N SER A 17 -14.33 -5.96 -5.85
CA SER A 17 -15.44 -5.21 -5.22
C SER A 17 -15.36 -5.25 -3.70
N GLU A 18 -15.07 -6.41 -3.10
CA GLU A 18 -14.95 -6.55 -1.64
C GLU A 18 -13.78 -5.72 -1.10
N VAL A 19 -12.64 -5.72 -1.81
CA VAL A 19 -11.50 -4.87 -1.47
C VAL A 19 -11.84 -3.39 -1.56
N CYS A 20 -12.57 -2.97 -2.61
CA CYS A 20 -13.02 -1.59 -2.75
C CYS A 20 -14.00 -1.18 -1.64
N GLU A 21 -14.95 -2.04 -1.31
CA GLU A 21 -15.91 -1.80 -0.23
C GLU A 21 -15.19 -1.65 1.12
N ALA A 22 -14.33 -2.61 1.47
CA ALA A 22 -13.53 -2.56 2.69
C ALA A 22 -12.68 -1.28 2.78
N LEU A 23 -12.02 -0.89 1.69
CA LEU A 23 -11.21 0.33 1.64
C LEU A 23 -12.07 1.58 1.81
N SER A 24 -13.18 1.70 1.08
CA SER A 24 -14.06 2.88 1.18
C SER A 24 -14.71 3.00 2.57
N THR A 25 -15.12 1.90 3.18
CA THR A 25 -15.61 1.88 4.57
C THR A 25 -14.54 2.36 5.54
N LEU A 26 -13.29 1.90 5.36
CA LEU A 26 -12.17 2.33 6.20
C LEU A 26 -11.81 3.81 6.00
N GLU A 27 -11.84 4.31 4.77
CA GLU A 27 -11.59 5.73 4.46
C GLU A 27 -12.63 6.64 5.11
N VAL A 28 -13.90 6.22 5.14
CA VAL A 28 -14.94 6.94 5.91
C VAL A 28 -14.61 6.94 7.39
N ALA A 29 -14.27 5.78 7.97
CA ALA A 29 -13.91 5.68 9.39
C ALA A 29 -12.71 6.57 9.73
N LEU A 30 -11.64 6.56 8.92
CA LEU A 30 -10.48 7.45 9.07
C LEU A 30 -10.87 8.92 9.02
N GLY A 31 -11.80 9.29 8.13
CA GLY A 31 -12.38 10.64 8.07
C GLY A 31 -12.98 11.07 9.41
N PHE A 32 -13.81 10.23 10.03
CA PHE A 32 -14.39 10.53 11.35
C PHE A 32 -13.34 10.53 12.47
N LEU A 33 -12.48 9.51 12.51
CA LEU A 33 -11.42 9.39 13.52
C LEU A 33 -10.46 10.59 13.51
N SER A 34 -10.19 11.18 12.34
CA SER A 34 -9.36 12.38 12.25
C SER A 34 -9.96 13.60 12.95
N MET A 35 -11.28 13.61 13.16
CA MET A 35 -12.03 14.70 13.79
C MET A 35 -12.38 14.41 15.24
N THR A 36 -12.69 13.16 15.56
CA THR A 36 -13.22 12.76 16.88
C THR A 36 -12.23 12.01 17.75
N GLY A 37 -11.16 11.48 17.16
CA GLY A 37 -10.36 10.43 17.79
C GLY A 37 -11.18 9.16 18.04
N GLY A 38 -10.67 8.29 18.90
CA GLY A 38 -11.31 7.05 19.32
C GLY A 38 -10.40 6.25 20.25
N ASP A 39 -10.94 5.23 20.90
CA ASP A 39 -10.15 4.30 21.69
C ASP A 39 -9.32 3.39 20.77
N ALA A 40 -7.99 3.49 20.86
CA ALA A 40 -7.02 2.71 20.10
C ALA A 40 -7.32 1.19 20.08
N HIS A 41 -7.86 0.65 21.17
CA HIS A 41 -8.16 -0.77 21.34
C HIS A 41 -9.58 -1.17 20.93
N MET A 42 -10.45 -0.20 20.65
CA MET A 42 -11.80 -0.47 20.16
C MET A 42 -11.74 -1.22 18.83
N GLN A 43 -12.55 -2.27 18.70
CA GLN A 43 -12.66 -3.04 17.47
C GLN A 43 -13.26 -2.16 16.36
N LEU A 44 -12.68 -2.25 15.15
CA LEU A 44 -13.13 -1.43 14.02
C LEU A 44 -14.59 -1.72 13.64
N SER A 45 -15.02 -2.98 13.67
CA SER A 45 -16.43 -3.34 13.44
C SER A 45 -17.38 -2.71 14.46
N TYR A 46 -17.00 -2.68 15.74
CA TYR A 46 -17.81 -2.03 16.78
C TYR A 46 -17.96 -0.54 16.51
N TYR A 47 -16.87 0.16 16.17
CA TYR A 47 -16.90 1.57 15.82
C TYR A 47 -17.82 1.86 14.62
N LEU A 48 -17.69 1.05 13.56
CA LEU A 48 -18.52 1.16 12.36
C LEU A 48 -20.01 0.94 12.66
N GLU A 49 -20.35 -0.08 13.45
CA GLU A 49 -21.73 -0.45 13.74
C GLU A 49 -22.40 0.46 14.77
N LYS A 50 -21.68 0.82 15.84
CA LYS A 50 -22.27 1.45 17.04
C LYS A 50 -22.07 2.96 17.06
N ASP A 51 -20.90 3.43 16.65
CA ASP A 51 -20.58 4.85 16.72
C ASP A 51 -20.95 5.54 15.40
N LEU A 52 -20.60 4.94 14.26
CA LEU A 52 -20.94 5.49 12.94
C LEU A 52 -22.31 5.05 12.41
N GLN A 53 -22.93 4.03 13.03
CA GLN A 53 -24.25 3.50 12.62
C GLN A 53 -24.29 3.04 11.16
N MET A 54 -23.20 2.46 10.66
CA MET A 54 -23.02 2.03 9.27
C MET A 54 -23.24 0.53 9.05
N GLY A 55 -23.61 -0.24 10.08
CA GLY A 55 -23.69 -1.71 10.01
C GLY A 55 -24.53 -2.24 8.86
N ASP A 56 -25.71 -1.65 8.62
CA ASP A 56 -26.63 -2.09 7.55
C ASP A 56 -26.16 -1.70 6.13
N GLN A 57 -25.12 -0.88 6.02
CA GLN A 57 -24.56 -0.40 4.74
C GLN A 57 -23.32 -1.18 4.30
N ILE A 58 -22.85 -2.13 5.12
CA ILE A 58 -21.61 -2.89 4.89
C ILE A 58 -21.98 -4.36 4.71
N ALA A 59 -21.43 -5.01 3.70
CA ALA A 59 -21.63 -6.43 3.51
C ALA A 59 -21.14 -7.22 4.74
N PRO A 60 -21.93 -8.20 5.26
CA PRO A 60 -21.58 -8.88 6.52
C PRO A 60 -20.20 -9.54 6.54
N HIS A 61 -19.73 -10.04 5.39
CA HIS A 61 -18.41 -10.64 5.28
C HIS A 61 -17.27 -9.61 5.28
N VAL A 62 -17.47 -8.42 4.67
CA VAL A 62 -16.52 -7.30 4.75
C VAL A 62 -16.41 -6.82 6.19
N LEU A 63 -17.55 -6.62 6.86
CA LEU A 63 -17.57 -6.22 8.26
C LEU A 63 -16.87 -7.24 9.16
N LYS A 64 -17.11 -8.54 8.91
CA LYS A 64 -16.40 -9.63 9.59
C LYS A 64 -14.89 -9.56 9.36
N ALA A 65 -14.44 -9.30 8.13
CA ALA A 65 -13.01 -9.14 7.84
C ALA A 65 -12.41 -7.97 8.63
N LEU A 66 -13.09 -6.81 8.64
CA LEU A 66 -12.67 -5.61 9.38
C LEU A 66 -12.67 -5.82 10.91
N SER A 67 -13.48 -6.74 11.44
CA SER A 67 -13.54 -7.06 12.87
C SER A 67 -12.21 -7.62 13.43
N MET A 68 -11.30 -8.07 12.57
CA MET A 68 -9.97 -8.54 12.99
C MET A 68 -9.02 -7.41 13.39
N CYS A 69 -9.43 -6.14 13.21
CA CYS A 69 -8.63 -4.96 13.51
C CYS A 69 -9.26 -4.06 14.59
N CYS A 70 -8.42 -3.24 15.22
CA CYS A 70 -8.79 -2.19 16.16
C CYS A 70 -8.48 -0.82 15.54
N LEU A 71 -8.96 0.26 16.15
CA LEU A 71 -8.78 1.62 15.61
C LEU A 71 -7.30 2.02 15.42
N GLN A 72 -6.41 1.59 16.31
CA GLN A 72 -4.97 1.82 16.17
C GLN A 72 -4.35 1.18 14.91
N HIS A 73 -5.07 0.28 14.24
CA HIS A 73 -4.62 -0.45 13.06
C HIS A 73 -5.06 0.19 11.74
N CYS A 74 -5.93 1.21 11.77
CA CYS A 74 -6.58 1.74 10.58
C CYS A 74 -5.62 2.25 9.51
N VAL A 75 -4.50 2.87 9.89
CA VAL A 75 -3.50 3.37 8.93
C VAL A 75 -2.82 2.21 8.19
N ALA A 76 -2.33 1.21 8.92
CA ALA A 76 -1.71 0.03 8.31
C ALA A 76 -2.71 -0.77 7.46
N LEU A 77 -3.97 -0.83 7.90
CA LEU A 77 -5.03 -1.48 7.13
C LEU A 77 -5.35 -0.72 5.84
N TRP A 78 -5.35 0.62 5.87
CA TRP A 78 -5.55 1.45 4.69
C TRP A 78 -4.43 1.25 3.68
N GLN A 79 -3.18 1.21 4.14
CA GLN A 79 -2.01 0.94 3.30
C GLN A 79 -2.13 -0.43 2.62
N LEU A 80 -2.51 -1.47 3.35
CA LEU A 80 -2.73 -2.81 2.79
C LEU A 80 -3.88 -2.84 1.77
N LEU A 81 -5.06 -2.34 2.14
CA LEU A 81 -6.25 -2.41 1.29
C LEU A 81 -6.09 -1.58 0.01
N SER A 82 -5.41 -0.42 0.11
CA SER A 82 -5.08 0.39 -1.06
C SER A 82 -4.07 -0.30 -1.98
N SER A 83 -3.07 -1.01 -1.43
CA SER A 83 -2.17 -1.87 -2.23
C SER A 83 -2.96 -2.97 -2.93
N LEU A 84 -3.76 -3.73 -2.18
CA LEU A 84 -4.55 -4.85 -2.70
C LEU A 84 -5.53 -4.40 -3.80
N LYS A 85 -6.09 -3.20 -3.69
CA LYS A 85 -6.91 -2.58 -4.75
C LYS A 85 -6.08 -2.37 -6.01
N SER A 86 -4.90 -1.76 -5.91
CA SER A 86 -4.00 -1.54 -7.05
C SER A 86 -3.51 -2.85 -7.68
N GLU A 87 -3.22 -3.86 -6.85
CA GLU A 87 -2.81 -5.20 -7.31
C GLU A 87 -3.93 -5.90 -8.09
N ASN A 88 -5.18 -5.82 -7.61
CA ASN A 88 -6.33 -6.33 -8.33
C ASN A 88 -6.59 -5.56 -9.63
N MET A 89 -6.35 -4.24 -9.66
CA MET A 89 -6.43 -3.47 -10.92
C MET A 89 -5.46 -4.03 -11.97
N LEU A 90 -4.21 -4.33 -11.58
CA LEU A 90 -3.23 -4.94 -12.49
C LEU A 90 -3.70 -6.31 -13.01
N ARG A 91 -4.24 -7.17 -12.13
CA ARG A 91 -4.83 -8.46 -12.51
C ARG A 91 -5.98 -8.30 -13.52
N LEU A 92 -6.75 -7.22 -13.40
CA LEU A 92 -7.82 -6.84 -14.32
C LEU A 92 -7.34 -6.04 -15.55
N ARG A 93 -6.01 -5.96 -15.78
CA ARG A 93 -5.37 -5.21 -16.87
C ARG A 93 -5.72 -3.71 -16.87
N ARG A 94 -5.88 -3.12 -15.69
CA ARG A 94 -6.11 -1.68 -15.47
C ARG A 94 -4.87 -1.07 -14.83
N ASP A 95 -4.52 0.16 -15.23
CA ASP A 95 -3.39 0.88 -14.63
C ASP A 95 -3.83 1.61 -13.34
N PRO A 96 -3.34 1.23 -12.14
CA PRO A 96 -3.64 1.93 -10.89
C PRO A 96 -2.96 3.30 -10.77
N PHE A 97 -1.98 3.61 -11.63
CA PHE A 97 -1.17 4.82 -11.54
C PHE A 97 -1.33 5.74 -12.76
N VAL A 98 -2.52 5.73 -13.39
CA VAL A 98 -2.84 6.60 -14.54
C VAL A 98 -2.58 8.08 -14.24
N ASP A 99 -2.86 8.52 -13.01
CA ASP A 99 -2.70 9.91 -12.57
C ASP A 99 -1.27 10.29 -12.18
N VAL A 100 -0.34 9.32 -12.11
CA VAL A 100 1.07 9.60 -11.82
C VAL A 100 1.75 10.11 -13.09
N SER A 101 2.63 11.11 -12.96
CA SER A 101 3.38 11.67 -14.08
C SER A 101 4.20 10.61 -14.84
N GLU A 102 4.19 10.68 -16.17
CA GLU A 102 4.97 9.80 -17.07
C GLU A 102 6.49 9.82 -16.79
N LYS A 103 7.01 10.91 -16.21
CA LYS A 103 8.42 10.98 -15.78
C LYS A 103 8.80 9.97 -14.68
N TYR A 104 7.82 9.32 -14.04
CA TYR A 104 8.03 8.25 -13.05
C TYR A 104 7.70 6.85 -13.60
N LYS A 105 7.49 6.73 -14.92
CA LYS A 105 7.08 5.50 -15.63
C LYS A 105 8.08 5.08 -16.70
N GLU A 106 9.36 5.43 -16.55
CA GLU A 106 10.40 4.92 -17.44
C GLU A 106 10.48 3.39 -17.36
N PRO A 107 10.61 2.70 -18.51
CA PRO A 107 10.62 1.25 -18.54
C PRO A 107 11.88 0.70 -17.86
N LEU A 108 11.73 -0.45 -17.21
CA LEU A 108 12.86 -1.17 -16.62
C LEU A 108 13.68 -1.87 -17.70
N SER A 109 15.00 -1.74 -17.62
CA SER A 109 15.94 -2.63 -18.31
C SER A 109 15.93 -4.04 -17.72
N GLU A 110 16.44 -5.01 -18.48
CA GLU A 110 16.54 -6.40 -18.02
C GLU A 110 17.44 -6.56 -16.79
N GLU A 111 18.49 -5.74 -16.65
CA GLU A 111 19.34 -5.76 -15.47
C GLU A 111 18.59 -5.24 -14.24
N GLN A 112 17.85 -4.13 -14.37
CA GLN A 112 17.02 -3.59 -13.29
C GLN A 112 15.95 -4.58 -12.83
N LYS A 113 15.31 -5.31 -13.77
CA LYS A 113 14.35 -6.38 -13.43
C LYS A 113 15.02 -7.51 -12.64
N ARG A 114 16.22 -7.92 -13.03
CA ARG A 114 17.01 -8.95 -12.32
C ARG A 114 17.33 -8.52 -10.90
N LEU A 115 17.83 -7.29 -10.73
CA LEU A 115 18.18 -6.73 -9.42
C LEU A 115 16.97 -6.63 -8.50
N LEU A 116 15.85 -6.10 -9.01
CA LEU A 116 14.58 -6.04 -8.30
C LEU A 116 14.08 -7.43 -7.88
N THR A 117 14.18 -8.42 -8.78
CA THR A 117 13.79 -9.80 -8.47
C THR A 117 14.62 -10.39 -7.32
N GLY A 118 15.94 -10.17 -7.33
CA GLY A 118 16.83 -10.62 -6.26
C GLY A 118 16.59 -9.92 -4.91
N PHE A 119 16.22 -8.64 -4.94
CA PHE A 119 15.86 -7.91 -3.73
C PHE A 119 14.55 -8.45 -3.12
N PHE A 120 13.49 -8.55 -3.93
CA PHE A 120 12.16 -8.95 -3.49
C PHE A 120 11.96 -10.47 -3.32
N SER A 121 12.99 -11.29 -3.55
CA SER A 121 12.96 -12.71 -3.16
C SER A 121 13.12 -12.92 -1.64
N LYS A 122 13.54 -11.89 -0.90
CA LYS A 122 13.68 -11.93 0.57
C LYS A 122 12.34 -11.57 1.21
N SER A 123 11.91 -12.34 2.21
CA SER A 123 10.61 -12.12 2.89
C SER A 123 10.49 -10.76 3.60
N SER A 124 11.61 -10.12 3.94
CA SER A 124 11.64 -8.79 4.56
C SER A 124 11.25 -7.66 3.60
N ALA A 125 11.23 -7.91 2.28
CA ALA A 125 10.94 -6.89 1.28
C ALA A 125 9.43 -6.62 1.08
N ASP A 126 8.55 -7.45 1.64
CA ASP A 126 7.10 -7.31 1.47
C ASP A 126 6.56 -6.04 2.13
N ALA A 127 7.06 -5.71 3.32
CA ALA A 127 6.73 -4.46 3.99
C ALA A 127 7.18 -3.23 3.19
N PHE A 128 8.36 -3.31 2.56
CA PHE A 128 8.84 -2.23 1.72
C PHE A 128 7.97 -2.03 0.46
N LEU A 129 7.38 -3.09 -0.08
CA LEU A 129 6.47 -2.98 -1.23
C LEU A 129 5.21 -2.17 -0.91
N LEU A 130 4.72 -2.26 0.34
CA LEU A 130 3.62 -1.41 0.83
C LEU A 130 4.07 0.05 0.98
N GLU A 131 5.29 0.31 1.45
CA GLU A 131 5.84 1.68 1.49
C GLU A 131 6.00 2.27 0.09
N MET A 132 6.46 1.47 -0.88
CA MET A 132 6.53 1.91 -2.28
C MET A 132 5.17 2.30 -2.83
N HIS A 133 4.15 1.48 -2.59
CA HIS A 133 2.78 1.73 -3.03
C HIS A 133 2.22 3.02 -2.41
N GLU A 134 2.40 3.17 -1.09
CA GLU A 134 1.92 4.35 -0.39
C GLU A 134 2.57 5.63 -0.93
N PHE A 135 3.88 5.60 -1.16
CA PHE A 135 4.60 6.73 -1.75
C PHE A 135 4.08 7.09 -3.15
N LEU A 136 3.79 6.08 -3.98
CA LEU A 136 3.16 6.29 -5.29
C LEU A 136 1.82 7.02 -5.16
N LEU A 137 0.95 6.56 -4.24
CA LEU A 137 -0.40 7.11 -4.08
C LEU A 137 -0.45 8.48 -3.39
N LEU A 138 0.31 8.67 -2.31
CA LEU A 138 0.23 9.86 -1.47
C LEU A 138 1.19 10.96 -1.88
N VAL A 139 2.25 10.62 -2.62
CA VAL A 139 3.31 11.56 -2.98
C VAL A 139 3.36 11.77 -4.48
N LEU A 140 3.65 10.73 -5.28
CA LEU A 140 3.89 10.92 -6.71
C LEU A 140 2.62 11.20 -7.54
N LYS A 141 1.44 10.84 -7.04
CA LYS A 141 0.15 11.19 -7.64
C LYS A 141 -0.18 12.69 -7.56
N LYS A 142 0.46 13.45 -6.65
CA LYS A 142 0.15 14.86 -6.45
C LYS A 142 0.54 15.69 -7.69
N PRO A 143 -0.26 16.68 -8.14
CA PRO A 143 0.02 17.46 -9.35
C PRO A 143 1.39 18.14 -9.40
N LYS A 144 1.96 18.48 -8.24
CA LYS A 144 3.26 19.17 -8.10
C LYS A 144 4.38 18.27 -7.59
N ALA A 145 4.23 16.94 -7.67
CA ALA A 145 5.23 16.00 -7.18
C ALA A 145 6.63 16.27 -7.76
N LEU A 146 6.71 16.63 -9.05
CA LEU A 146 7.98 16.91 -9.76
C LEU A 146 8.74 18.15 -9.25
N ASP A 147 8.06 19.07 -8.56
CA ASP A 147 8.72 20.24 -7.98
C ASP A 147 9.67 19.81 -6.86
N THR A 148 9.25 18.82 -6.06
CA THR A 148 9.95 18.30 -4.89
C THR A 148 10.74 17.02 -5.17
N PHE A 149 10.16 16.06 -5.90
CA PHE A 149 10.69 14.70 -6.04
C PHE A 149 11.28 14.50 -7.44
N LYS A 150 12.60 14.66 -7.57
CA LYS A 150 13.27 14.53 -8.86
C LYS A 150 13.37 13.06 -9.28
N PRO A 151 13.07 12.72 -10.55
CA PRO A 151 13.06 11.33 -11.01
C PRO A 151 14.36 10.55 -10.81
N ASN A 152 15.51 11.22 -10.64
CA ASN A 152 16.82 10.60 -10.41
C ASN A 152 17.18 10.36 -8.92
N TRP A 153 16.33 10.73 -7.96
CA TRP A 153 16.71 10.77 -6.52
C TRP A 153 15.98 9.75 -5.64
N LEU A 154 16.14 8.45 -5.89
CA LEU A 154 15.34 7.46 -5.16
C LEU A 154 15.71 7.31 -3.69
N LYS A 155 16.94 6.89 -3.40
CA LYS A 155 17.36 6.47 -2.05
C LYS A 155 17.17 7.59 -1.02
N ILE A 156 17.66 8.79 -1.31
CA ILE A 156 17.53 9.97 -0.44
C ILE A 156 16.05 10.31 -0.21
N THR A 157 15.23 10.27 -1.26
CA THR A 157 13.81 10.59 -1.15
C THR A 157 13.06 9.60 -0.24
N LEU A 158 13.32 8.30 -0.40
CA LEU A 158 12.61 7.28 0.37
C LEU A 158 13.03 7.28 1.83
N VAL A 159 14.33 7.43 2.11
CA VAL A 159 14.83 7.54 3.49
C VAL A 159 14.16 8.73 4.18
N SER A 160 14.22 9.93 3.58
CA SER A 160 13.59 11.12 4.16
C SER A 160 12.07 10.99 4.30
N TYR A 161 11.40 10.28 3.39
CA TYR A 161 9.97 10.03 3.49
C TYR A 161 9.61 9.09 4.65
N ILE A 162 10.33 7.98 4.82
CA ILE A 162 10.09 7.02 5.89
C ILE A 162 10.42 7.65 7.26
N GLU A 163 11.54 8.38 7.37
CA GLU A 163 11.92 9.12 8.57
C GLU A 163 10.86 10.16 8.96
N SER A 164 10.20 10.81 7.99
CA SER A 164 9.13 11.77 8.27
C SER A 164 7.88 11.17 8.94
N LYS A 165 7.76 9.83 8.97
CA LYS A 165 6.69 9.10 9.64
C LYS A 165 7.09 8.59 11.03
N ASP A 166 8.23 9.02 11.56
CA ASP A 166 8.85 8.46 12.78
C ASP A 166 9.08 6.94 12.69
N MET A 167 9.29 6.43 11.47
CA MET A 167 9.60 5.04 11.18
C MET A 167 11.08 4.88 10.82
N ASN A 168 11.67 3.74 11.20
CA ASN A 168 13.04 3.39 10.79
C ASN A 168 13.01 2.70 9.42
N VAL A 169 13.94 3.08 8.55
CA VAL A 169 14.19 2.36 7.30
C VAL A 169 14.73 0.97 7.65
N SER A 170 14.22 -0.07 7.01
CA SER A 170 14.77 -1.42 7.18
C SER A 170 16.23 -1.45 6.69
N PRO A 171 17.17 -2.05 7.46
CA PRO A 171 18.56 -2.16 7.03
C PRO A 171 18.71 -2.83 5.66
N ASP A 172 17.85 -3.82 5.37
CA ASP A 172 17.82 -4.48 4.05
C ASP A 172 17.54 -3.48 2.92
N VAL A 173 16.62 -2.54 3.12
CA VAL A 173 16.29 -1.51 2.12
C VAL A 173 17.45 -0.53 1.98
N GLU A 174 18.06 -0.13 3.09
CA GLU A 174 19.15 0.85 3.07
C GLU A 174 20.42 0.30 2.41
N GLU A 175 20.76 -0.95 2.69
CA GLU A 175 22.02 -1.57 2.25
C GLU A 175 21.90 -2.33 0.93
N LEU A 176 20.73 -2.92 0.62
CA LEU A 176 20.59 -3.90 -0.45
C LEU A 176 19.66 -3.46 -1.58
N PHE A 177 18.91 -2.36 -1.42
CA PHE A 177 18.05 -1.88 -2.49
C PHE A 177 18.91 -1.40 -3.68
N PRO A 178 18.60 -1.81 -4.92
CA PRO A 178 19.47 -1.53 -6.06
C PRO A 178 19.62 -0.03 -6.37
N GLU A 179 20.85 0.46 -6.50
CA GLU A 179 21.16 1.88 -6.75
C GLU A 179 20.80 2.31 -8.18
N GLU A 180 20.70 1.35 -9.10
CA GLU A 180 20.32 1.54 -10.49
C GLU A 180 18.84 1.88 -10.68
N ILE A 181 18.03 1.74 -9.63
CA ILE A 181 16.61 2.08 -9.65
C ILE A 181 16.46 3.52 -9.19
N CYS A 182 15.96 4.34 -10.10
CA CYS A 182 15.59 5.73 -9.83
C CYS A 182 14.07 5.89 -9.63
N LEU A 183 13.63 7.04 -9.12
CA LEU A 183 12.20 7.40 -9.05
C LEU A 183 11.54 7.38 -10.43
N SER A 184 12.30 7.60 -11.50
CA SER A 184 11.81 7.51 -12.87
C SER A 184 11.27 6.13 -13.23
N HIS A 185 11.75 5.08 -12.55
CA HIS A 185 11.33 3.69 -12.78
C HIS A 185 10.30 3.20 -11.75
N TYR A 186 9.91 4.04 -10.80
CA TYR A 186 9.28 3.57 -9.55
C TYR A 186 7.91 2.93 -9.77
N VAL A 187 7.12 3.46 -10.71
CA VAL A 187 5.83 2.89 -11.10
C VAL A 187 6.03 1.51 -11.73
N GLU A 188 6.94 1.39 -12.69
CA GLU A 188 7.18 0.15 -13.42
C GLU A 188 7.86 -0.90 -12.54
N ALA A 189 8.72 -0.50 -11.60
CA ALA A 189 9.29 -1.35 -10.56
C ALA A 189 8.21 -2.00 -9.69
N TRP A 190 7.26 -1.21 -9.18
CA TRP A 190 6.17 -1.74 -8.37
C TRP A 190 5.29 -2.71 -9.17
N LYS A 191 4.86 -2.32 -10.39
CA LYS A 191 4.06 -3.16 -11.27
C LYS A 191 4.75 -4.49 -11.58
N PHE A 192 6.03 -4.45 -11.92
CA PHE A 192 6.84 -5.62 -12.24
C PHE A 192 6.92 -6.61 -11.07
N ILE A 193 7.16 -6.12 -9.85
CA ILE A 193 7.27 -6.98 -8.67
C ILE A 193 5.93 -7.63 -8.31
N ILE A 194 4.83 -6.88 -8.39
CA ILE A 194 3.50 -7.42 -8.17
C ILE A 194 3.14 -8.49 -9.20
N ALA A 195 3.36 -8.22 -10.49
CA ALA A 195 3.13 -9.20 -11.54
C ALA A 195 3.97 -10.48 -11.31
N SER A 196 5.24 -10.33 -10.99
CA SER A 196 6.15 -11.45 -10.70
C SER A 196 5.71 -12.28 -9.48
N LYS A 197 5.13 -11.65 -8.46
CA LYS A 197 4.58 -12.34 -7.29
C LYS A 197 3.28 -13.08 -7.62
N GLN A 198 2.41 -12.46 -8.40
CA GLN A 198 1.15 -13.06 -8.85
C GLN A 198 1.38 -14.29 -9.74
N GLU A 199 2.42 -14.28 -10.57
CA GLU A 199 2.81 -15.45 -11.39
C GLU A 199 3.37 -16.61 -10.54
N ARG A 200 4.08 -16.33 -9.44
CA ARG A 200 4.64 -17.36 -8.55
C ARG A 200 3.61 -17.97 -7.58
N GLY A 201 2.53 -17.25 -7.30
CA GLY A 201 1.44 -17.69 -6.44
C GLY A 201 0.35 -18.48 -7.17
N GLN A 202 0.46 -18.65 -8.49
CA GLN A 202 -0.33 -19.55 -9.32
C GLN A 202 0.35 -20.92 -9.43
#